data_AF-A0A7X4JKX7-F1
#
_entry.id   AF-A0A7X4JKX7-F1
#
_cell.length_a   1.000
_cell.length_b   1.000
_cell.length_c   1.000
_cell.angle_alpha   90.00
_cell.angle_beta   90.00
_cell.angle_gamma   90.00
#
_symmetry.space_group_name_H-M   'P 1'
#
loop_
_entity.id
_entity.type
_entity.pdbx_description
1 polymer ?
#
loop_
_entity_poly.entity_id
_entity_poly.type
_entity_poly.pdbx_seq_one_letter_code
_entity_poly.pdbx_strand_id
1 'polypeptide(L)'
;MKKLADMSRDDIYELLQRVTHEDFFDSHKRLMRLLNAPPSAESEAELVAEFREFFCEYTSLALWLEEYEENPLQGLDPHTALAKKLRRHLDYIHANRKTTLDDRMDKRMGIPLESESVPEIKVSELPPAEFRALLRVLVAEELFSVREQVVALLQENPSRQQLDASFRELFVAYELFELVLDPYHYDPDEGLELRPEVAAEIDQSIADYESGKVKAIPIEEVAKKLGLDWECID
;
A
#
# COMPACT_ATOMS: atom_id res chain seq x y z
N MET A 1 16.15 -6.20 -1.45
CA MET A 1 15.99 -4.79 -1.85
C MET A 1 16.78 -4.54 -3.12
N LYS A 2 16.12 -4.03 -4.16
CA LYS A 2 16.74 -3.69 -5.44
C LYS A 2 17.31 -2.28 -5.36
N LYS A 3 18.49 -2.05 -5.93
CA LYS A 3 19.13 -0.73 -5.88
C LYS A 3 18.81 0.09 -7.11
N LEU A 4 18.34 1.32 -6.93
CA LEU A 4 18.08 2.21 -8.06
C LEU A 4 19.38 2.54 -8.81
N ALA A 5 20.50 2.59 -8.06
CA ALA A 5 21.82 2.87 -8.61
C ALA A 5 22.26 1.84 -9.66
N ASP A 6 21.80 0.60 -9.56
CA ASP A 6 22.16 -0.51 -10.44
C ASP A 6 21.24 -0.60 -11.67
N MET A 7 20.13 0.14 -11.70
CA MET A 7 19.15 0.14 -12.78
C MET A 7 19.62 0.98 -13.98
N SER A 8 19.33 0.48 -15.19
CA SER A 8 19.52 1.24 -16.43
C SER A 8 18.48 2.37 -16.55
N ARG A 9 18.63 3.25 -17.55
CA ARG A 9 17.62 4.29 -17.82
C ARG A 9 16.26 3.66 -18.10
N ASP A 10 16.24 2.61 -18.92
CA ASP A 10 15.01 1.97 -19.38
C ASP A 10 14.32 1.23 -18.23
N ASP A 11 15.09 0.57 -17.35
CA ASP A 11 14.52 -0.08 -16.15
C ASP A 11 13.84 0.93 -15.21
N ILE A 12 14.45 2.10 -14.96
CA ILE A 12 13.84 3.14 -14.11
C ILE A 12 12.59 3.72 -14.80
N TYR A 13 12.65 3.89 -16.11
CA TYR A 13 11.52 4.36 -16.91
C TYR A 13 10.32 3.40 -16.81
N GLU A 14 10.55 2.10 -16.97
CA GLU A 14 9.52 1.06 -16.83
C GLU A 14 8.97 0.99 -15.40
N LEU A 15 9.84 1.08 -14.39
CA LEU A 15 9.41 1.14 -13.00
C LEU A 15 8.50 2.35 -12.75
N LEU A 16 8.93 3.55 -13.15
CA LEU A 16 8.14 4.77 -12.99
C LEU A 16 6.83 4.72 -13.78
N GLN A 17 6.82 4.15 -14.98
CA GLN A 17 5.58 3.89 -15.71
C GLN A 17 4.66 2.99 -14.90
N ARG A 18 5.16 1.86 -14.38
CA ARG A 18 4.35 0.92 -13.62
C ARG A 18 3.74 1.57 -12.39
N VAL A 19 4.55 2.14 -11.50
CA VAL A 19 4.07 2.71 -10.24
C VAL A 19 3.13 3.89 -10.46
N THR A 20 3.28 4.68 -11.53
CA THR A 20 2.39 5.83 -11.80
C THR A 20 1.07 5.46 -12.47
N HIS A 21 0.92 4.21 -12.94
CA HIS A 21 -0.31 3.68 -13.55
C HIS A 21 -1.07 2.73 -12.62
N GLU A 22 -0.66 2.60 -11.36
CA GLU A 22 -1.44 1.85 -10.36
C GLU A 22 -2.85 2.43 -10.21
N ASP A 23 -3.85 1.57 -10.07
CA ASP A 23 -5.27 1.93 -9.99
C ASP A 23 -5.56 2.91 -8.82
N PHE A 24 -4.68 2.90 -7.82
CA PHE A 24 -4.66 3.82 -6.68
C PHE A 24 -4.87 5.29 -7.08
N PHE A 25 -4.24 5.72 -8.18
CA PHE A 25 -4.34 7.10 -8.68
C PHE A 25 -5.69 7.41 -9.33
N ASP A 26 -6.42 6.40 -9.81
CA ASP A 26 -7.78 6.57 -10.30
C ASP A 26 -8.80 6.54 -9.16
N SER A 27 -8.58 5.73 -8.12
CA SER A 27 -9.40 5.78 -6.89
C SER A 27 -9.27 7.10 -6.15
N HIS A 28 -8.09 7.72 -6.15
CA HIS A 28 -7.91 9.10 -5.68
C HIS A 28 -8.89 10.10 -6.33
N LYS A 29 -9.04 10.04 -7.66
CA LYS A 29 -9.94 10.93 -8.39
C LYS A 29 -11.41 10.66 -8.04
N ARG A 30 -11.78 9.40 -7.80
CA ARG A 30 -13.13 9.01 -7.37
C ARG A 30 -13.41 9.50 -5.94
N LEU A 31 -12.49 9.27 -5.00
CA LEU A 31 -12.56 9.82 -3.63
C LEU A 31 -12.71 11.33 -3.62
N MET A 32 -11.89 12.06 -4.39
CA MET A 32 -12.01 13.51 -4.48
C MET A 32 -13.39 13.96 -4.98
N ARG A 33 -13.98 13.24 -5.93
CA ARG A 33 -15.34 13.55 -6.43
C ARG A 33 -16.38 13.37 -5.31
N LEU A 34 -16.32 12.26 -4.58
CA LEU A 34 -17.24 11.95 -3.48
C LEU A 34 -17.08 12.94 -2.30
N LEU A 35 -15.85 13.32 -1.96
CA LEU A 35 -15.57 14.27 -0.88
C LEU A 35 -16.11 15.68 -1.14
N ASN A 36 -16.21 16.06 -2.42
CA ASN A 36 -16.74 17.35 -2.88
C ASN A 36 -18.26 17.34 -3.08
N ALA A 37 -18.91 16.17 -3.09
CA ALA A 37 -20.35 16.07 -3.14
C ALA A 37 -20.98 16.48 -1.78
N PRO A 38 -22.20 17.03 -1.78
CA PRO A 38 -22.93 17.32 -0.54
C PRO A 38 -23.11 16.05 0.31
N PRO A 39 -22.82 16.10 1.63
CA PRO A 39 -22.96 14.94 2.50
C PRO A 39 -24.40 14.41 2.54
N SER A 40 -24.53 13.10 2.39
CA SER A 40 -25.77 12.33 2.46
C SER A 40 -25.45 10.89 2.88
N ALA A 41 -26.43 10.15 3.42
CA ALA A 41 -26.21 8.77 3.85
C ALA A 41 -25.68 7.87 2.71
N GLU A 42 -26.17 8.07 1.48
CA GLU A 42 -25.70 7.36 0.28
C GLU A 42 -24.24 7.71 -0.03
N SER A 43 -23.90 9.00 -0.06
CA SER A 43 -22.51 9.43 -0.31
C SER A 43 -21.53 8.99 0.79
N GLU A 44 -21.97 8.84 2.04
CA GLU A 44 -21.10 8.31 3.11
C GLU A 44 -20.83 6.82 2.89
N ALA A 45 -21.83 6.04 2.48
CA ALA A 45 -21.64 4.63 2.14
C ALA A 45 -20.71 4.47 0.92
N GLU A 46 -20.88 5.30 -0.11
CA GLU A 46 -19.99 5.34 -1.28
C GLU A 46 -18.55 5.71 -0.89
N LEU A 47 -18.36 6.67 0.04
CA LEU A 47 -17.04 7.05 0.53
C LEU A 47 -16.34 5.90 1.25
N VAL A 48 -17.06 5.14 2.07
CA VAL A 48 -16.49 3.97 2.77
C VAL A 48 -16.09 2.89 1.77
N ALA A 49 -16.95 2.60 0.78
CA ALA A 49 -16.65 1.61 -0.26
C ALA A 49 -15.46 2.04 -1.12
N GLU A 50 -15.42 3.29 -1.56
CA GLU A 50 -14.31 3.81 -2.36
C GLU A 50 -13.01 3.90 -1.55
N PHE A 51 -13.07 4.23 -0.25
CA PHE A 51 -11.88 4.21 0.60
C PHE A 51 -11.29 2.80 0.72
N ARG A 52 -12.14 1.76 0.73
CA ARG A 52 -11.68 0.37 0.71
C ARG A 52 -10.89 0.06 -0.55
N GLU A 53 -11.45 0.38 -1.72
CA GLU A 53 -10.76 0.20 -3.00
C GLU A 53 -9.44 0.98 -3.03
N PHE A 54 -9.47 2.26 -2.64
CA PHE A 54 -8.30 3.11 -2.54
C PHE A 54 -7.20 2.52 -1.65
N PHE A 55 -7.55 1.98 -0.48
CA PHE A 55 -6.57 1.39 0.43
C PHE A 55 -6.01 0.07 -0.13
N CYS A 56 -6.85 -0.79 -0.72
CA CYS A 56 -6.40 -2.03 -1.36
C CYS A 56 -5.45 -1.77 -2.54
N GLU A 57 -5.70 -0.75 -3.34
CA GLU A 57 -4.81 -0.40 -4.44
C GLU A 57 -3.53 0.27 -3.96
N TYR A 58 -3.61 1.06 -2.88
CA TYR A 58 -2.45 1.64 -2.21
C TYR A 58 -1.47 0.56 -1.72
N THR A 59 -1.95 -0.55 -1.15
CA THR A 59 -1.03 -1.62 -0.71
C THR A 59 -0.24 -2.21 -1.87
N SER A 60 -0.83 -2.26 -3.07
CA SER A 60 -0.13 -2.68 -4.29
C SER A 60 1.00 -1.70 -4.66
N LEU A 61 0.72 -0.38 -4.62
CA LEU A 61 1.74 0.66 -4.84
C LEU A 61 2.87 0.57 -3.79
N ALA A 62 2.52 0.39 -2.51
CA ALA A 62 3.47 0.30 -1.42
C ALA A 62 4.44 -0.87 -1.61
N LEU A 63 3.94 -2.05 -1.98
CA LEU A 63 4.78 -3.22 -2.26
C LEU A 63 5.80 -2.94 -3.37
N TRP A 64 5.40 -2.24 -4.44
CA TRP A 64 6.34 -1.85 -5.49
C TRP A 64 7.44 -0.91 -5.00
N LEU A 65 7.11 0.07 -4.14
CA LEU A 65 8.05 1.08 -3.70
C LEU A 65 9.00 0.59 -2.59
N GLU A 66 8.51 -0.23 -1.66
CA GLU A 66 9.28 -0.77 -0.54
C GLU A 66 10.37 -1.75 -0.98
N GLU A 67 10.22 -2.42 -2.13
CA GLU A 67 11.30 -3.20 -2.74
C GLU A 67 12.59 -2.37 -3.00
N TYR A 68 12.42 -1.05 -3.10
CA TYR A 68 13.45 -0.07 -3.44
C TYR A 68 13.68 0.97 -2.32
N GLU A 69 13.31 0.66 -1.07
CA GLU A 69 13.53 1.56 0.08
C GLU A 69 15.03 1.76 0.37
N GLU A 70 15.66 2.66 -0.37
CA GLU A 70 17.04 3.08 -0.16
C GLU A 70 17.08 4.51 0.36
N ASN A 71 18.22 4.92 0.94
CA ASN A 71 18.40 6.32 1.34
C ASN A 71 18.26 7.25 0.12
N PRO A 72 17.19 8.05 0.00
CA PRO A 72 16.94 8.83 -1.20
C PRO A 72 17.88 10.04 -1.32
N LEU A 73 18.72 10.31 -0.31
CA LEU A 73 19.80 11.29 -0.37
C LEU A 73 21.13 10.71 -0.87
N GLN A 74 21.24 9.40 -0.99
CA GLN A 74 22.50 8.74 -1.36
C GLN A 74 22.98 9.21 -2.73
N GLY A 75 24.21 9.71 -2.79
CA GLY A 75 24.84 10.18 -4.04
C GLY A 75 24.42 11.58 -4.49
N LEU A 76 23.48 12.24 -3.81
CA LEU A 76 23.10 13.61 -4.13
C LEU A 76 24.06 14.62 -3.50
N ASP A 77 24.36 15.71 -4.23
CA ASP A 77 25.06 16.86 -3.66
C ASP A 77 24.12 17.54 -2.63
N PRO A 78 24.55 17.63 -1.34
CA PRO A 78 23.72 18.15 -0.25
C PRO A 78 23.34 19.62 -0.41
N HIS A 79 23.99 20.38 -1.30
CA HIS A 79 23.70 21.78 -1.52
C HIS A 79 22.65 22.04 -2.61
N THR A 80 22.25 21.00 -3.35
CA THR A 80 21.19 21.09 -4.37
C THR A 80 19.81 21.34 -3.74
N ALA A 81 18.90 21.95 -4.51
CA ALA A 81 17.52 22.18 -4.06
C ALA A 81 16.78 20.87 -3.78
N LEU A 82 16.98 19.86 -4.62
CA LEU A 82 16.42 18.52 -4.44
C LEU A 82 16.87 17.90 -3.12
N ALA A 83 18.18 17.82 -2.86
CA ALA A 83 18.70 17.21 -1.63
C ALA A 83 18.18 17.92 -0.37
N LYS A 84 18.05 19.25 -0.39
CA LYS A 84 17.48 20.03 0.72
C LYS A 84 15.99 19.73 0.93
N LYS A 85 15.21 19.66 -0.15
CA LYS A 85 13.77 19.32 -0.10
C LYS A 85 13.58 17.93 0.49
N LEU A 86 14.25 16.93 -0.08
CA LEU A 86 14.14 15.53 0.37
C LEU A 86 14.59 15.39 1.82
N ARG A 87 15.70 16.03 2.22
CA ARG A 87 16.19 15.99 3.60
C ARG A 87 15.16 16.52 4.59
N ARG A 88 14.51 17.66 4.29
CA ARG A 88 13.48 18.22 5.16
C ARG A 88 12.33 17.23 5.40
N HIS A 89 11.88 16.54 4.36
CA HIS A 89 10.81 15.55 4.48
C HIS A 89 11.26 14.32 5.25
N LEU A 90 12.45 13.79 4.96
CA LEU A 90 13.00 12.64 5.69
C LEU A 90 13.23 12.95 7.17
N ASP A 91 13.75 14.13 7.50
CA ASP A 91 13.93 14.55 8.90
C ASP A 91 12.57 14.60 9.62
N TYR A 92 11.52 15.06 8.93
CA TYR A 92 10.16 15.04 9.46
C TYR A 92 9.62 13.61 9.61
N ILE A 93 9.81 12.73 8.62
CA ILE A 93 9.38 11.33 8.68
C ILE A 93 10.07 10.61 9.85
N HIS A 94 11.40 10.68 9.94
CA HIS A 94 12.16 10.03 11.01
C HIS A 94 11.81 10.55 12.41
N ALA A 95 11.39 11.82 12.53
CA ALA A 95 11.00 12.39 13.81
C ALA A 95 9.61 11.94 14.29
N ASN A 96 8.75 11.46 13.39
CA ASN A 96 7.33 11.19 13.70
C ASN A 96 6.89 9.74 13.46
N ARG A 97 7.59 8.99 12.61
CA ARG A 97 7.25 7.59 12.32
C ARG A 97 7.55 6.71 13.53
N LYS A 98 6.59 5.87 13.90
CA LYS A 98 6.76 4.85 14.94
C LYS A 98 7.10 3.47 14.36
N THR A 99 6.61 3.18 13.16
CA THR A 99 6.79 1.86 12.51
C THR A 99 8.11 1.71 11.77
N THR A 100 8.66 0.50 11.81
CA THR A 100 9.76 0.07 10.92
C THR A 100 9.22 -0.34 9.56
N LEU A 101 10.09 -0.64 8.59
CA LEU A 101 9.66 -1.25 7.31
C LEU A 101 9.01 -2.61 7.55
N ASP A 102 9.62 -3.46 8.38
CA ASP A 102 9.07 -4.78 8.70
C ASP A 102 7.67 -4.65 9.31
N ASP A 103 7.45 -3.70 10.23
CA ASP A 103 6.12 -3.42 10.79
C ASP A 103 5.10 -3.03 9.70
N ARG A 104 5.48 -2.19 8.73
CA ARG A 104 4.57 -1.80 7.64
C ARG A 104 4.25 -2.99 6.73
N MET A 105 5.24 -3.84 6.44
CA MET A 105 5.03 -5.06 5.67
C MET A 105 4.11 -6.02 6.40
N ASP A 106 4.36 -6.29 7.69
CA ASP A 106 3.54 -7.14 8.53
C ASP A 106 2.11 -6.64 8.61
N LYS A 107 1.91 -5.33 8.80
CA LYS A 107 0.58 -4.69 8.81
C LYS A 107 -0.19 -4.97 7.52
N ARG A 108 0.46 -4.85 6.35
CA ARG A 108 -0.18 -5.11 5.06
C ARG A 108 -0.47 -6.60 4.81
N MET A 109 0.31 -7.48 5.43
CA MET A 109 0.11 -8.94 5.38
C MET A 109 -0.91 -9.43 6.44
N GLY A 110 -1.47 -8.54 7.26
CA GLY A 110 -2.38 -8.90 8.36
C GLY A 110 -1.68 -9.60 9.52
N ILE A 111 -0.34 -9.47 9.62
CA ILE A 111 0.45 -10.04 10.70
C ILE A 111 0.38 -9.09 11.91
N PRO A 112 0.08 -9.61 13.13
CA PRO A 112 0.02 -8.78 14.33
C PRO A 112 1.36 -8.11 14.64
N LEU A 113 1.33 -6.80 14.90
CA LEU A 113 2.52 -6.02 15.28
C LEU A 113 2.84 -6.13 16.77
N GLU A 114 4.11 -5.86 17.12
CA GLU A 114 4.50 -5.66 18.52
C GLU A 114 3.81 -4.42 19.12
N SER A 115 3.58 -4.43 20.44
CA SER A 115 2.64 -3.49 21.11
C SER A 115 2.92 -1.99 20.92
N GLU A 116 4.17 -1.59 20.65
CA GLU A 116 4.53 -0.17 20.44
C GLU A 116 4.26 0.31 19.00
N SER A 117 4.09 -0.61 18.05
CA SER A 117 3.84 -0.34 16.62
C SER A 117 2.35 -0.50 16.24
N VAL A 118 1.50 -0.95 17.16
CA VAL A 118 0.06 -1.12 16.90
C VAL A 118 -0.59 0.25 16.70
N PRO A 119 -1.25 0.51 15.56
CA PRO A 119 -1.95 1.76 15.35
C PRO A 119 -3.10 1.91 16.37
N GLU A 120 -3.20 3.09 16.97
CA GLU A 120 -4.14 3.35 18.06
C GLU A 120 -5.57 3.62 17.55
N ILE A 121 -5.72 4.02 16.29
CA ILE A 121 -6.99 4.52 15.74
C ILE A 121 -7.52 3.56 14.70
N LYS A 122 -8.64 2.90 14.96
CA LYS A 122 -9.34 2.10 13.94
C LYS A 122 -10.16 3.00 13.03
N VAL A 123 -9.92 2.93 11.72
CA VAL A 123 -10.63 3.77 10.74
C VAL A 123 -12.13 3.49 10.73
N SER A 124 -12.53 2.22 10.90
CA SER A 124 -13.94 1.79 10.97
C SER A 124 -14.70 2.37 12.17
N GLU A 125 -13.99 2.77 13.23
CA GLU A 125 -14.57 3.33 14.45
C GLU A 125 -14.61 4.87 14.43
N LEU A 126 -14.08 5.51 13.38
CA LEU A 126 -14.07 6.97 13.26
C LEU A 126 -15.50 7.53 13.08
N PRO A 127 -15.85 8.62 13.79
CA PRO A 127 -17.04 9.39 13.47
C PRO A 127 -17.01 9.88 12.02
N PRO A 128 -18.17 9.98 11.32
CA PRO A 128 -18.20 10.36 9.90
C PRO A 128 -17.44 11.67 9.57
N ALA A 129 -17.50 12.66 10.46
CA ALA A 129 -16.79 13.93 10.29
C ALA A 129 -15.25 13.75 10.35
N GLU A 130 -14.77 12.89 11.23
CA GLU A 130 -13.34 12.59 11.39
C GLU A 130 -12.84 11.70 10.24
N PHE A 131 -13.63 10.72 9.82
CA PHE A 131 -13.34 9.91 8.64
C PHE A 131 -13.19 10.78 7.38
N ARG A 132 -14.14 11.70 7.14
CA ARG A 132 -14.02 12.67 6.02
C ARG A 132 -12.81 13.59 6.16
N ALA A 133 -12.44 13.97 7.38
CA ALA A 133 -11.25 14.79 7.62
C ALA A 133 -9.98 14.02 7.27
N LEU A 134 -9.87 12.75 7.69
CA LEU A 134 -8.78 11.85 7.30
C LEU A 134 -8.69 11.73 5.78
N LEU A 135 -9.79 11.41 5.10
CA LEU A 135 -9.80 11.30 3.65
C LEU A 135 -9.35 12.59 2.95
N ARG A 136 -9.74 13.76 3.47
CA ARG A 136 -9.28 15.06 2.94
C ARG A 136 -7.77 15.27 3.11
N VAL A 137 -7.18 14.82 4.21
CA VAL A 137 -5.73 14.85 4.40
C VAL A 137 -5.08 13.93 3.36
N LEU A 138 -5.52 12.67 3.30
CA LEU A 138 -4.96 11.68 2.39
C LEU A 138 -4.97 12.16 0.93
N VAL A 139 -6.12 12.60 0.40
CA VAL A 139 -6.21 13.03 -1.02
C VAL A 139 -5.44 14.32 -1.33
N ALA A 140 -5.03 15.08 -0.31
CA ALA A 140 -4.26 16.32 -0.47
C ALA A 140 -2.74 16.09 -0.39
N GLU A 141 -2.28 14.87 -0.12
CA GLU A 141 -0.87 14.55 0.02
C GLU A 141 -0.07 14.80 -1.26
N GLU A 142 1.22 15.13 -1.07
CA GLU A 142 2.12 15.54 -2.16
C GLU A 142 2.29 14.45 -3.23
N LEU A 143 2.10 13.18 -2.84
CA LEU A 143 2.20 11.99 -3.70
C LEU A 143 1.44 12.15 -5.02
N PHE A 144 0.21 12.66 -4.98
CA PHE A 144 -0.62 12.83 -6.18
C PHE A 144 -0.07 13.90 -7.12
N SER A 145 0.42 15.01 -6.57
CA SER A 145 1.00 16.08 -7.38
C SER A 145 2.35 15.70 -7.98
N VAL A 146 3.16 14.93 -7.25
CA VAL A 146 4.44 14.40 -7.74
C VAL A 146 4.20 13.37 -8.83
N ARG A 147 3.19 12.50 -8.68
CA ARG A 147 2.81 11.55 -9.74
C ARG A 147 2.48 12.26 -11.06
N GLU A 148 1.72 13.35 -11.04
CA GLU A 148 1.43 14.11 -12.27
C GLU A 148 2.70 14.67 -12.93
N GLN A 149 3.67 15.12 -12.13
CA GLN A 149 4.96 15.60 -12.64
C GLN A 149 5.79 14.46 -13.27
N VAL A 150 5.79 13.28 -12.65
CA VAL A 150 6.46 12.09 -13.20
C VAL A 150 5.81 11.70 -14.53
N VAL A 151 4.47 11.64 -14.60
CA VAL A 151 3.75 11.29 -15.83
C VAL A 151 4.05 12.27 -16.96
N ALA A 152 4.09 13.57 -16.66
CA ALA A 152 4.49 14.58 -17.64
C ALA A 152 5.94 14.37 -18.11
N LEU A 153 6.87 14.11 -17.19
CA LEU A 153 8.27 13.85 -17.51
C LEU A 153 8.44 12.63 -18.42
N LEU A 154 7.69 11.55 -18.18
CA LEU A 154 7.77 10.31 -18.97
C LEU A 154 7.39 10.52 -20.44
N GLN A 155 6.70 11.61 -20.79
CA GLN A 155 6.35 11.99 -22.15
C GLN A 155 7.49 12.73 -22.89
N GLU A 156 8.52 13.20 -22.16
CA GLU A 156 9.57 14.10 -22.69
C GLU A 156 10.91 13.40 -22.98
N ASN A 157 10.92 12.07 -23.10
CA ASN A 157 12.13 11.25 -23.28
C ASN A 157 13.25 11.61 -22.27
N PRO A 158 13.01 11.41 -20.96
CA PRO A 158 13.86 11.93 -19.91
C PRO A 158 15.21 11.23 -19.83
N SER A 159 16.22 11.98 -19.41
CA SER A 159 17.52 11.41 -19.06
C SER A 159 17.44 10.51 -17.82
N ARG A 160 18.41 9.61 -17.65
CA ARG A 160 18.50 8.77 -16.43
C ARG A 160 18.53 9.61 -15.15
N GLN A 161 19.21 10.75 -15.17
CA GLN A 161 19.30 11.63 -14.00
C GLN A 161 17.95 12.27 -13.65
N GLN A 162 17.14 12.64 -14.65
CA GLN A 162 15.79 13.13 -14.41
C GLN A 162 14.89 12.03 -13.83
N LEU A 163 14.98 10.82 -14.38
CA LEU A 163 14.22 9.66 -13.87
C LEU A 163 14.61 9.31 -12.42
N ASP A 164 15.90 9.25 -12.10
CA ASP A 164 16.39 9.01 -10.73
C ASP A 164 15.90 10.09 -9.75
N ALA A 165 16.00 11.37 -10.13
CA ALA A 165 15.49 12.47 -9.31
C ALA A 165 13.97 12.35 -9.07
N SER A 166 13.20 12.09 -10.13
CA SER A 166 11.75 11.92 -10.06
C SER A 166 11.33 10.71 -9.23
N PHE A 167 12.06 9.60 -9.32
CA PHE A 167 11.81 8.45 -8.44
C PHE A 167 12.04 8.81 -6.98
N ARG A 168 13.14 9.50 -6.64
CA ARG A 168 13.42 9.91 -5.25
C ARG A 168 12.35 10.85 -4.70
N GLU A 169 11.85 11.78 -5.52
CA GLU A 169 10.73 12.64 -5.11
C GLU A 169 9.45 11.86 -4.90
N LEU A 170 9.11 10.94 -5.81
CA LEU A 170 7.94 10.08 -5.70
C LEU A 170 8.01 9.20 -4.44
N PHE A 171 9.16 8.58 -4.20
CA PHE A 171 9.40 7.73 -3.04
C PHE A 171 9.24 8.51 -1.73
N VAL A 172 9.85 9.69 -1.61
CA VAL A 172 9.70 10.52 -0.40
C VAL A 172 8.27 11.03 -0.23
N ALA A 173 7.54 11.32 -1.31
CA ALA A 173 6.13 11.70 -1.23
C ALA A 173 5.24 10.53 -0.80
N TYR A 174 5.56 9.31 -1.24
CA TYR A 174 4.96 8.08 -0.74
C TYR A 174 5.24 7.90 0.76
N GLU A 175 6.47 8.08 1.22
CA GLU A 175 6.83 7.94 2.64
C GLU A 175 6.13 8.96 3.56
N LEU A 176 5.79 10.14 3.03
CA LEU A 176 4.93 11.11 3.72
C LEU A 176 3.49 10.63 3.80
N PHE A 177 2.96 10.08 2.70
CA PHE A 177 1.62 9.49 2.67
C PHE A 177 1.50 8.32 3.67
N GLU A 178 2.51 7.45 3.72
CA GLU A 178 2.65 6.38 4.72
C GLU A 178 2.59 6.91 6.16
N LEU A 179 3.30 8.01 6.43
CA LEU A 179 3.31 8.62 7.75
C LEU A 179 1.92 9.09 8.19
N VAL A 180 1.06 9.54 7.27
CA VAL A 180 -0.33 9.91 7.58
C VAL A 180 -1.14 8.68 8.00
N LEU A 181 -0.86 7.52 7.41
CA LEU A 181 -1.53 6.24 7.71
C LEU A 181 -0.95 5.51 8.94
N ASP A 182 0.23 5.90 9.42
CA ASP A 182 0.93 5.28 10.56
C ASP A 182 0.03 5.13 11.80
N PRO A 183 -0.74 6.15 12.22
CA PRO A 183 -1.59 6.06 13.42
C PRO A 183 -2.86 5.22 13.24
N TYR A 184 -3.20 4.85 11.99
CA TYR A 184 -4.48 4.24 11.65
C TYR A 184 -4.38 2.74 11.39
N HIS A 185 -5.25 1.97 12.01
CA HIS A 185 -5.48 0.57 11.67
C HIS A 185 -6.67 0.48 10.72
N TYR A 186 -6.47 -0.24 9.62
CA TYR A 186 -7.50 -0.55 8.66
C TYR A 186 -7.37 -2.00 8.22
N ASP A 187 -8.47 -2.74 8.33
CA ASP A 187 -8.62 -4.08 7.79
C ASP A 187 -9.58 -3.99 6.59
N PRO A 188 -9.11 -4.28 5.36
CA PRO A 188 -9.95 -4.21 4.15
C PRO A 188 -11.12 -5.21 4.19
N ASP A 189 -11.00 -6.28 4.98
CA ASP A 189 -12.02 -7.31 5.13
C ASP A 189 -13.01 -7.02 6.26
N GLU A 190 -12.82 -5.94 7.01
CA GLU A 190 -13.70 -5.56 8.12
C GLU A 190 -15.14 -5.32 7.62
N GLY A 191 -16.13 -6.00 8.22
CA GLY A 191 -17.52 -5.97 7.77
C GLY A 191 -17.82 -6.80 6.52
N LEU A 192 -16.87 -7.62 6.04
CA LEU A 192 -17.09 -8.68 5.04
C LEU A 192 -17.16 -10.06 5.70
N GLU A 193 -17.94 -10.20 6.78
CA GLU A 193 -18.07 -11.49 7.44
C GLU A 193 -18.67 -12.55 6.51
N LEU A 194 -18.20 -13.78 6.66
CA LEU A 194 -18.78 -14.93 5.96
C LEU A 194 -20.28 -14.99 6.24
N ARG A 195 -21.06 -15.19 5.19
CA ARG A 195 -22.50 -15.41 5.35
C ARG A 195 -22.71 -16.65 6.22
N PRO A 196 -23.72 -16.65 7.13
CA PRO A 196 -23.91 -17.75 8.08
C PRO A 196 -24.02 -19.13 7.41
N GLU A 197 -24.61 -19.20 6.22
CA GLU A 197 -24.71 -20.44 5.44
C GLU A 197 -23.33 -20.95 4.98
N VAL A 198 -22.43 -20.07 4.54
CA VAL A 198 -21.07 -20.44 4.11
C VAL A 198 -20.23 -20.85 5.32
N ALA A 199 -20.34 -20.11 6.43
CA ALA A 199 -19.67 -20.46 7.67
C ALA A 199 -20.09 -21.86 8.15
N ALA A 200 -21.39 -22.16 8.14
CA ALA A 200 -21.91 -23.48 8.52
C ALA A 200 -21.44 -24.60 7.58
N GLU A 201 -21.33 -24.34 6.26
CA GLU A 201 -20.78 -25.30 5.30
C GLU A 201 -19.30 -25.60 5.56
N ILE A 202 -18.50 -24.56 5.88
CA ILE A 202 -17.10 -24.71 6.25
C ILE A 202 -16.97 -25.52 7.54
N ASP A 203 -17.73 -25.17 8.59
CA ASP A 203 -17.73 -25.90 9.86
C ASP A 203 -18.11 -27.37 9.68
N GLN A 204 -19.11 -27.64 8.84
CA GLN A 204 -19.53 -29.01 8.53
C GLN A 204 -18.45 -29.78 7.76
N SER A 205 -17.77 -29.12 6.81
CA SER A 205 -16.67 -29.72 6.04
C SER A 205 -15.48 -30.09 6.94
N ILE A 206 -15.12 -29.19 7.87
CA ILE A 206 -14.08 -29.44 8.89
C ILE A 206 -14.50 -30.61 9.78
N ALA A 207 -15.73 -30.61 10.29
CA ALA A 207 -16.23 -31.69 11.14
C ALA A 207 -16.29 -33.04 10.40
N ASP A 208 -16.63 -33.05 9.11
CA ASP A 208 -16.66 -34.27 8.29
C ASP A 208 -15.25 -34.79 7.98
N TYR A 209 -14.25 -33.92 7.84
CA TYR A 209 -12.84 -34.31 7.77
C TYR A 209 -12.35 -34.88 9.11
N GLU A 210 -12.57 -34.16 10.22
CA GLU A 210 -12.13 -34.57 11.57
C GLU A 210 -12.79 -35.88 12.02
N SER A 211 -14.05 -36.10 11.65
CA SER A 211 -14.77 -37.36 11.91
C SER A 211 -14.40 -38.49 10.95
N GLY A 212 -13.56 -38.22 9.94
CA GLY A 212 -13.12 -39.20 8.94
C GLY A 212 -14.19 -39.61 7.93
N LYS A 213 -15.31 -38.88 7.86
CA LYS A 213 -16.36 -39.08 6.84
C LYS A 213 -15.86 -38.69 5.45
N VAL A 214 -14.98 -37.70 5.37
CA VAL A 214 -14.32 -37.28 4.13
C VAL A 214 -12.85 -37.65 4.22
N LYS A 215 -12.35 -38.42 3.25
CA LYS A 215 -10.92 -38.67 3.11
C LYS A 215 -10.28 -37.49 2.40
N ALA A 216 -9.53 -36.66 3.12
CA ALA A 216 -8.62 -35.74 2.46
C ALA A 216 -7.50 -36.52 1.75
N ILE A 217 -6.98 -35.91 0.70
CA ILE A 217 -5.81 -36.41 -0.03
C ILE A 217 -4.61 -35.63 0.53
N PRO A 218 -3.56 -36.29 1.02
CA PRO A 218 -2.34 -35.61 1.46
C PRO A 218 -1.80 -34.69 0.38
N ILE A 219 -1.26 -33.53 0.75
CA ILE A 219 -0.79 -32.53 -0.21
C ILE A 219 0.34 -33.09 -1.09
N GLU A 220 1.13 -34.01 -0.57
CA GLU A 220 2.19 -34.74 -1.28
C GLU A 220 1.61 -35.64 -2.38
N GLU A 221 0.46 -36.27 -2.12
CA GLU A 221 -0.26 -37.06 -3.12
C GLU A 221 -0.89 -36.16 -4.20
N VAL A 222 -1.36 -34.97 -3.83
CA VAL A 222 -1.85 -33.96 -4.78
C VAL A 222 -0.71 -33.47 -5.67
N ALA A 223 0.43 -33.10 -5.08
CA ALA A 223 1.62 -32.66 -5.80
C ALA A 223 2.11 -33.73 -6.79
N LYS A 224 2.17 -34.99 -6.36
CA LYS A 224 2.53 -36.12 -7.23
C LYS A 224 1.56 -36.29 -8.41
N LYS A 225 0.25 -36.11 -8.21
CA LYS A 225 -0.75 -36.17 -9.30
C LYS A 225 -0.60 -35.01 -10.29
N LEU A 226 -0.13 -33.86 -9.83
CA LEU A 226 0.11 -32.67 -10.65
C LEU A 226 1.51 -32.66 -11.29
N GLY A 227 2.36 -33.65 -10.99
CA GLY A 227 3.73 -33.71 -11.51
C GLY A 227 4.67 -32.67 -10.87
N LEU A 228 4.35 -32.25 -9.65
CA LEU A 228 5.13 -31.29 -8.87
C LEU A 228 6.00 -32.05 -7.86
N ASP A 229 7.27 -31.69 -7.77
CA ASP A 229 8.13 -32.10 -6.65
C ASP A 229 7.82 -31.19 -5.45
N TRP A 230 7.30 -31.81 -4.39
CA TRP A 230 6.98 -31.12 -3.15
C TRP A 230 8.17 -31.24 -2.20
N GLU A 231 8.98 -30.20 -2.11
CA GLU A 231 10.02 -30.06 -1.08
C GLU A 231 9.48 -29.13 0.01
N CYS A 232 9.26 -29.65 1.22
CA CYS A 232 9.06 -28.78 2.39
C CYS A 232 10.37 -28.04 2.64
N ILE A 233 10.33 -26.71 2.57
CA ILE A 233 11.42 -25.86 3.05
C ILE A 233 11.21 -25.75 4.56
N ASP A 234 12.03 -26.46 5.33
CA ASP A 234 12.12 -26.33 6.80
C ASP A 234 12.70 -24.97 7.22
#